data_AF-A0A7N6ABV6-F1
#
_entry.id   AF-A0A7N6ABV6-F1
#
_cell.length_a   1.000
_cell.length_b   1.000
_cell.length_c   1.000
_cell.angle_alpha   90.00
_cell.angle_beta   90.00
_cell.angle_gamma   90.00
#
_symmetry.space_group_name_H-M   'P 1'
#
loop_
_entity.id
_entity.type
_entity.pdbx_description
1 polymer ?
#
loop_
_entity_poly.entity_id
_entity_poly.type
_entity_poly.pdbx_seq_one_letter_code
_entity_poly.pdbx_strand_id
1 'polypeptide(L)'
;TMSHKVGAEEMEEIKEAFKKVDIDGNGYISSSELSSLFREVGCPLPGYQIRELLQKLDRDKDSNISLEEFTALKVQFCFKKALNKKEGIVAIGGTSEISSEGTQHSISEQERIAFANYINSCLANDPDCKHFLPINPNTEALFKAVTDGILLCKLINHSVPDTIDERTINKKKLTPFTTQENLNLALNSASAIGCQVVNIGAQDLKEGKPHLVLGLLWQIIKIGLFAVIELSRNEAIAALLEEGESLEALMKLSPEELLLRWANFHLKKAGMSISNFSGDVKDSKAYFHLLEQIAPDGSKEDVPRIEIDMTGLYEKDLTKRAECLLKQADRLGCRQFVTATDIVTGNAKLNMAFVATLFNKHPALTKPENQDWILESETREERTFRNWMNSLGVNPRVHHIYGDLQDAMVILQLYEKIKVPVDWDHRVNHPPFKGVGGGHLKKVENCNYAVELGKKKAGFSLVGIAGQDLYDGNATLTLALVWQLMRRYTLNVLEDLGHGHIAGDDLIISWVNKTLAEAGKSSTIKSFKVSDVCLSVQDKAINTSIVKFELVKTGTLSDEDKLNNAKYAISMARKIGAKVYALPEDLVEVNPKMVMTIFACLMGRGMKKV
;
A
#
# COMPACT_ATOMS: atom_id res chain seq x y z
N THR A 1 -8.86 -37.50 35.10
CA THR A 1 -7.56 -36.89 35.41
C THR A 1 -6.46 -37.82 34.92
N MET A 2 -5.73 -37.45 33.87
CA MET A 2 -4.47 -38.10 33.49
C MET A 2 -3.44 -37.00 33.29
N SER A 3 -2.50 -36.90 34.23
CA SER A 3 -1.32 -36.03 34.15
C SER A 3 -0.25 -36.80 33.36
N HIS A 4 -0.08 -36.44 32.09
CA HIS A 4 1.10 -36.81 31.32
C HIS A 4 2.22 -35.86 31.77
N LYS A 5 3.26 -36.40 32.43
CA LYS A 5 4.46 -35.62 32.75
C LYS A 5 5.20 -35.32 31.44
N VAL A 6 5.45 -34.04 31.18
CA VAL A 6 6.30 -33.54 30.08
C VAL A 6 7.70 -34.17 30.21
N GLY A 7 8.22 -34.75 29.13
CA GLY A 7 9.56 -35.35 29.11
C GLY A 7 10.66 -34.29 29.19
N ALA A 8 11.86 -34.66 29.65
CA ALA A 8 12.97 -33.71 29.83
C ALA A 8 13.42 -33.02 28.52
N GLU A 9 13.36 -33.73 27.39
CA GLU A 9 13.68 -33.17 26.06
C GLU A 9 12.61 -32.17 25.58
N GLU A 10 11.33 -32.50 25.75
CA GLU A 10 10.20 -31.62 25.40
C GLU A 10 10.20 -30.35 26.28
N MET A 11 10.62 -30.46 27.54
CA MET A 11 10.79 -29.32 28.43
C MET A 11 11.93 -28.39 27.98
N GLU A 12 13.04 -28.92 27.46
CA GLU A 12 14.12 -28.08 26.92
C GLU A 12 13.73 -27.39 25.61
N GLU A 13 13.01 -28.06 24.71
CA GLU A 13 12.46 -27.43 23.50
C GLU A 13 11.48 -26.28 23.84
N ILE A 14 10.64 -26.48 24.86
CA ILE A 14 9.69 -25.45 25.33
C ILE A 14 10.44 -24.26 25.95
N LYS A 15 11.50 -24.50 26.73
CA LYS A 15 12.34 -23.42 27.29
C LYS A 15 13.07 -22.64 26.21
N GLU A 16 13.59 -23.30 25.19
CA GLU A 16 14.24 -22.62 24.06
C GLU A 16 13.23 -21.81 23.24
N ALA A 17 12.03 -22.32 23.04
CA ALA A 17 10.94 -21.60 22.39
C ALA A 17 10.52 -20.36 23.21
N PHE A 18 10.40 -20.50 24.53
CA PHE A 18 10.06 -19.39 25.43
C PHE A 18 11.09 -18.27 25.36
N LYS A 19 12.38 -18.60 25.47
CA LYS A 19 13.50 -17.64 25.34
C LYS A 19 13.57 -16.95 23.98
N LYS A 20 12.98 -17.55 22.93
CA LYS A 20 12.93 -16.94 21.58
C LYS A 20 11.79 -15.93 21.44
N VAL A 21 10.80 -15.95 22.32
CA VAL A 21 9.61 -15.09 22.31
C VAL A 21 9.68 -14.01 23.39
N ASP A 22 10.28 -14.31 24.54
CA ASP A 22 10.67 -13.36 25.59
C ASP A 22 11.86 -12.52 25.08
N ILE A 23 11.56 -11.37 24.48
CA ILE A 23 12.53 -10.52 23.75
C ILE A 23 13.33 -9.68 24.75
N ASP A 24 12.68 -9.21 25.81
CA ASP A 24 13.33 -8.40 26.85
C ASP A 24 14.02 -9.24 27.94
N GLY A 25 13.81 -10.57 27.93
CA GLY A 25 14.45 -11.52 28.82
C GLY A 25 13.96 -11.42 30.26
N ASN A 26 12.76 -10.86 30.46
CA ASN A 26 12.20 -10.61 31.78
C ASN A 26 11.60 -11.88 32.43
N GLY A 27 11.55 -12.99 31.70
CA GLY A 27 11.00 -14.27 32.17
C GLY A 27 9.51 -14.46 31.91
N TYR A 28 8.87 -13.53 31.19
CA TYR A 28 7.45 -13.50 30.87
C TYR A 28 7.24 -13.09 29.40
N ILE A 29 6.15 -13.56 28.78
CA ILE A 29 5.77 -13.14 27.43
C ILE A 29 4.62 -12.14 27.51
N SER A 30 4.87 -10.92 27.07
CA SER A 30 3.89 -9.83 27.02
C SER A 30 2.99 -9.89 25.78
N SER A 31 1.89 -9.12 25.81
CA SER A 31 1.00 -8.95 24.64
C SER A 31 1.68 -8.41 23.40
N SER A 32 2.67 -7.55 23.58
CA SER A 32 3.50 -6.98 22.52
C SER A 32 4.40 -8.03 21.87
N GLU A 33 5.00 -8.90 22.67
CA GLU A 33 5.90 -9.96 22.19
C GLU A 33 5.13 -11.06 21.48
N LEU A 34 3.99 -11.47 22.04
CA LEU A 34 3.08 -12.42 21.41
C LEU A 34 2.54 -11.90 20.08
N SER A 35 2.14 -10.62 20.02
CA SER A 35 1.69 -9.95 18.79
C SER A 35 2.81 -9.87 17.74
N SER A 36 4.04 -9.57 18.17
CA SER A 36 5.21 -9.50 17.31
C SER A 36 5.53 -10.86 16.70
N LEU A 37 5.47 -11.94 17.50
CA LEU A 37 5.65 -13.31 17.03
C LEU A 37 4.66 -13.68 15.92
N PHE A 38 3.35 -13.45 16.12
CA PHE A 38 2.34 -13.79 15.11
C PHE A 38 2.45 -12.94 13.83
N ARG A 39 2.89 -11.68 13.96
CA ARG A 39 3.18 -10.81 12.83
C ARG A 39 4.38 -11.31 12.01
N GLU A 40 5.45 -11.72 12.66
CA GLU A 40 6.67 -12.22 12.03
C GLU A 40 6.45 -13.54 11.29
N VAL A 41 5.53 -14.38 11.80
CA VAL A 41 5.22 -15.69 11.24
C VAL A 41 4.32 -15.61 10.02
N GLY A 42 3.70 -14.46 9.75
CA GLY A 42 2.80 -14.23 8.61
C GLY A 42 1.34 -14.60 8.90
N CYS A 43 0.98 -14.75 10.17
CA CYS A 43 -0.41 -14.90 10.64
C CYS A 43 -0.72 -13.78 11.65
N PRO A 44 -0.74 -12.50 11.24
CA PRO A 44 -0.98 -11.40 12.16
C PRO A 44 -2.37 -11.56 12.77
N LEU A 45 -2.42 -11.77 14.08
CA LEU A 45 -3.67 -11.80 14.82
C LEU A 45 -4.03 -10.37 15.23
N PRO A 46 -5.27 -9.93 15.04
CA PRO A 46 -5.75 -8.66 15.59
C PRO A 46 -5.53 -8.61 17.10
N GLY A 47 -5.32 -7.40 17.65
CA GLY A 47 -5.03 -7.23 19.08
C GLY A 47 -6.08 -7.86 20.02
N TYR A 48 -7.33 -8.02 19.58
CA TYR A 48 -8.35 -8.73 20.36
C TYR A 48 -8.12 -10.25 20.41
N GLN A 49 -7.61 -10.88 19.35
CA GLN A 49 -7.27 -12.32 19.35
C GLN A 49 -6.02 -12.59 20.17
N ILE A 50 -5.05 -11.66 20.16
CA ILE A 50 -3.89 -11.69 21.06
C ILE A 50 -4.34 -11.57 22.52
N ARG A 51 -5.27 -10.65 22.82
CA ARG A 51 -5.87 -10.52 24.16
C ARG A 51 -6.72 -11.72 24.56
N GLU A 52 -7.45 -12.34 23.64
CA GLU A 52 -8.22 -13.56 23.91
C GLU A 52 -7.30 -14.76 24.14
N LEU A 53 -6.16 -14.84 23.44
CA LEU A 53 -5.12 -15.83 23.69
C LEU A 53 -4.48 -15.59 25.06
N LEU A 54 -4.09 -14.36 25.38
CA LEU A 54 -3.57 -14.01 26.71
C LEU A 54 -4.56 -14.38 27.80
N GLN A 55 -5.82 -13.96 27.70
CA GLN A 55 -6.84 -14.24 28.70
C GLN A 55 -7.13 -15.74 28.88
N LYS A 56 -6.84 -16.57 27.87
CA LYS A 56 -6.94 -18.03 27.96
C LYS A 56 -5.70 -18.68 28.59
N LEU A 57 -4.55 -18.02 28.55
CA LEU A 57 -3.24 -18.57 28.89
C LEU A 57 -2.71 -18.05 30.24
N ASP A 58 -2.95 -16.78 30.51
CA ASP A 58 -2.68 -16.06 31.75
C ASP A 58 -3.67 -16.52 32.84
N ARG A 59 -3.21 -17.48 33.66
CA ARG A 59 -4.01 -18.11 34.72
C ARG A 59 -3.98 -17.30 36.00
N ASP A 60 -2.87 -16.62 36.27
CA ASP A 60 -2.71 -15.78 37.46
C ASP A 60 -3.19 -14.34 37.27
N LYS A 61 -3.55 -13.97 36.04
CA LYS A 61 -4.10 -12.67 35.60
C LYS A 61 -3.10 -11.52 35.73
N ASP A 62 -1.82 -11.80 35.61
CA ASP A 62 -0.76 -10.80 35.68
C ASP A 62 -0.57 -10.03 34.35
N SER A 63 -1.38 -10.33 33.34
CA SER A 63 -1.35 -9.79 31.98
C SER A 63 -0.14 -10.20 31.15
N ASN A 64 0.62 -11.21 31.60
CA ASN A 64 1.74 -11.82 30.89
C ASN A 64 1.58 -13.36 30.88
N ILE A 65 2.54 -14.06 30.26
CA ILE A 65 2.57 -15.53 30.24
C ILE A 65 3.92 -15.99 30.79
N SER A 66 3.90 -16.67 31.92
CA SER A 66 5.08 -17.29 32.53
C SER A 66 5.52 -18.57 31.79
N LEU A 67 6.75 -19.02 31.99
CA LEU A 67 7.26 -20.29 31.43
C LEU A 67 6.38 -21.49 31.83
N GLU A 68 5.80 -21.45 33.02
CA GLU A 68 4.95 -22.52 33.57
C GLU A 68 3.59 -22.57 32.87
N GLU A 69 2.99 -21.40 32.59
CA GLU A 69 1.77 -21.26 31.80
C GLU A 69 2.01 -21.58 30.32
N PHE A 70 3.18 -21.20 29.82
CA PHE A 70 3.64 -21.53 28.49
C PHE A 70 3.87 -23.04 28.30
N THR A 71 4.30 -23.75 29.34
CA THR A 71 4.46 -25.21 29.30
C THR A 71 3.10 -25.93 29.41
N ALA A 72 2.11 -25.32 30.07
CA ALA A 72 0.75 -25.86 30.16
C ALA A 72 -0.04 -25.75 28.84
N LEU A 73 0.50 -25.04 27.83
CA LEU A 73 -0.03 -25.03 26.46
C LEU A 73 0.05 -26.44 25.85
N LYS A 74 -1.11 -27.08 25.69
CA LYS A 74 -1.25 -28.11 24.65
C LYS A 74 -1.12 -27.41 23.30
N VAL A 75 0.09 -27.44 22.77
CA VAL A 75 0.54 -26.86 21.51
C VAL A 75 -0.56 -26.84 20.45
N GLN A 76 -1.15 -25.67 20.19
CA GLN A 76 -1.98 -25.48 19.02
C GLN A 76 -1.11 -25.42 17.77
N PHE A 77 -1.61 -26.04 16.70
CA PHE A 77 -0.95 -26.27 15.41
C PHE A 77 -0.31 -25.02 14.76
N CYS A 78 -0.79 -23.81 15.07
CA CYS A 78 -0.21 -22.55 14.60
C CYS A 78 1.06 -22.13 15.34
N PHE A 79 1.23 -22.46 16.63
CA PHE A 79 2.35 -21.99 17.44
C PHE A 79 3.64 -22.78 17.19
N LYS A 80 3.54 -24.10 16.97
CA LYS A 80 4.68 -24.91 16.52
C LYS A 80 5.21 -24.48 15.13
N LYS A 81 4.31 -24.05 14.24
CA LYS A 81 4.65 -23.55 12.90
C LYS A 81 5.36 -22.18 12.97
N ALA A 82 5.05 -21.37 13.98
CA ALA A 82 5.71 -20.12 14.28
C ALA A 82 7.17 -20.32 14.72
N LEU A 83 7.40 -21.30 15.61
CA LEU A 83 8.72 -21.57 16.18
C LEU A 83 9.70 -22.18 15.18
N ASN A 84 9.24 -23.07 14.29
CA ASN A 84 10.09 -23.73 13.28
C ASN A 84 10.59 -22.79 12.16
N LYS A 85 10.01 -21.58 12.01
CA LYS A 85 10.37 -20.63 10.95
C LYS A 85 11.64 -19.81 11.27
N LYS A 86 12.13 -19.87 12.52
CA LYS A 86 13.25 -19.05 13.03
C LYS A 86 14.65 -19.64 12.78
N GLU A 87 14.76 -20.85 12.23
CA GLU A 87 16.05 -21.55 12.05
C GLU A 87 16.96 -20.97 10.94
N GLY A 88 16.47 -20.04 10.11
CA GLY A 88 17.19 -19.54 8.93
C GLY A 88 17.67 -18.08 8.95
N ILE A 89 17.66 -17.40 10.11
CA ILE A 89 17.89 -15.94 10.17
C ILE A 89 19.27 -15.64 10.77
N VAL A 90 20.16 -15.02 9.99
CA VAL A 90 21.45 -14.51 10.47
C VAL A 90 21.23 -13.15 11.14
N ALA A 91 21.46 -13.08 12.45
CA ALA A 91 21.45 -11.84 13.23
C ALA A 91 22.81 -11.15 13.12
N ILE A 92 22.84 -9.89 12.67
CA ILE A 92 24.04 -9.03 12.77
C ILE A 92 23.65 -7.79 13.57
N GLY A 93 24.18 -7.70 14.79
CA GLY A 93 24.07 -6.52 15.64
C GLY A 93 24.99 -5.41 15.16
N GLY A 94 24.47 -4.18 15.12
CA GLY A 94 25.22 -2.98 14.76
C GLY A 94 24.66 -1.76 15.46
N THR A 95 25.49 -1.17 16.31
CA THR A 95 25.24 -0.09 17.26
C THR A 95 24.99 1.26 16.59
N SER A 96 23.85 1.90 16.88
CA SER A 96 23.69 3.37 16.85
C SER A 96 22.42 3.79 17.62
N GLU A 97 22.62 4.70 18.55
CA GLU A 97 21.58 5.28 19.43
C GLU A 97 20.64 6.18 18.60
N ILE A 98 19.33 6.18 18.93
CA ILE A 98 18.23 7.02 18.40
C ILE A 98 17.22 6.33 17.43
N SER A 99 17.30 5.01 17.20
CA SER A 99 16.14 4.28 16.64
C SER A 99 15.32 3.68 17.79
N SER A 100 14.06 4.09 17.91
CA SER A 100 13.08 3.54 18.85
C SER A 100 13.19 2.02 18.93
N GLU A 101 13.39 1.54 20.16
CA GLU A 101 13.79 0.20 20.56
C GLU A 101 13.03 -0.94 19.86
N GLY A 102 13.78 -1.94 19.39
CA GLY A 102 13.35 -3.34 19.45
C GLY A 102 12.94 -4.06 18.16
N THR A 103 12.82 -3.42 17.00
CA THR A 103 12.46 -4.18 15.78
C THR A 103 13.70 -4.74 15.09
N GLN A 104 14.03 -6.00 15.35
CA GLN A 104 14.96 -6.76 14.51
C GLN A 104 14.34 -6.91 13.12
N HIS A 105 14.79 -6.10 12.15
CA HIS A 105 14.30 -6.21 10.78
C HIS A 105 14.99 -7.37 10.06
N SER A 106 14.35 -8.55 10.04
CA SER A 106 14.76 -9.67 9.20
C SER A 106 14.62 -9.29 7.71
N ILE A 107 15.74 -9.29 6.99
CA ILE A 107 15.75 -8.99 5.55
C ILE A 107 15.42 -10.28 4.80
N SER A 108 14.32 -10.28 4.04
CA SER A 108 13.97 -11.43 3.21
C SER A 108 14.85 -11.49 1.96
N GLU A 109 15.77 -12.45 1.90
CA GLU A 109 16.59 -12.71 0.71
C GLU A 109 15.73 -13.08 -0.51
N GLN A 110 14.65 -13.83 -0.28
CA GLN A 110 13.67 -14.20 -1.31
C GLN A 110 13.06 -12.95 -1.96
N GLU A 111 12.65 -11.97 -1.16
CA GLU A 111 12.09 -10.70 -1.67
C GLU A 111 13.13 -9.89 -2.45
N ARG A 112 14.38 -9.82 -1.96
CA ARG A 112 15.46 -9.14 -2.68
C ARG A 112 15.66 -9.73 -4.07
N ILE A 113 15.76 -11.06 -4.16
CA ILE A 113 15.94 -11.78 -5.43
C ILE A 113 14.76 -11.51 -6.37
N ALA A 114 13.53 -11.69 -5.85
CA ALA A 114 12.30 -11.49 -6.61
C ALA A 114 12.19 -10.07 -7.18
N PHE A 115 12.42 -9.04 -6.35
CA PHE A 115 12.29 -7.65 -6.76
C PHE A 115 13.40 -7.23 -7.72
N ALA A 116 14.64 -7.67 -7.51
CA ALA A 116 15.73 -7.42 -8.45
C ALA A 116 15.43 -8.03 -9.83
N ASN A 117 14.96 -9.27 -9.88
CA ASN A 117 14.57 -9.92 -11.15
C ASN A 117 13.39 -9.22 -11.82
N TYR A 118 12.37 -8.82 -11.04
CA TYR A 118 11.23 -8.06 -11.56
C TYR A 118 11.68 -6.73 -12.18
N ILE A 119 12.49 -5.95 -11.46
CA ILE A 119 13.03 -4.67 -11.94
C ILE A 119 13.87 -4.87 -13.20
N ASN A 120 14.72 -5.90 -13.24
CA ASN A 120 15.49 -6.24 -14.43
C ASN A 120 14.58 -6.53 -15.63
N SER A 121 13.44 -7.18 -15.43
CA SER A 121 12.49 -7.46 -16.52
C SER A 121 11.74 -6.20 -16.98
N CYS A 122 11.29 -5.36 -16.05
CA CYS A 122 10.41 -4.23 -16.35
C CYS A 122 11.17 -2.99 -16.86
N LEU A 123 12.41 -2.80 -16.41
CA LEU A 123 13.23 -1.63 -16.75
C LEU A 123 14.43 -1.99 -17.64
N ALA A 124 14.54 -3.22 -18.15
CA ALA A 124 15.68 -3.70 -18.97
C ALA A 124 16.10 -2.72 -20.09
N ASN A 125 15.12 -2.09 -20.74
CA ASN A 125 15.34 -1.19 -21.87
C ASN A 125 15.33 0.30 -21.51
N ASP A 126 15.18 0.66 -20.22
CA ASP A 126 15.16 2.05 -19.81
C ASP A 126 16.55 2.68 -19.91
N PRO A 127 16.73 3.77 -20.69
CA PRO A 127 18.03 4.38 -20.93
C PRO A 127 18.64 5.02 -19.69
N ASP A 128 17.83 5.45 -18.72
CA ASP A 128 18.27 6.17 -17.52
C ASP A 128 18.68 5.24 -16.38
N CYS A 129 18.34 3.94 -16.45
CA CYS A 129 18.71 2.94 -15.45
C CYS A 129 19.89 2.04 -15.86
N LYS A 130 20.49 2.28 -17.03
CA LYS A 130 21.57 1.44 -17.60
C LYS A 130 22.81 1.30 -16.72
N HIS A 131 23.08 2.26 -15.83
CA HIS A 131 24.23 2.20 -14.92
C HIS A 131 24.06 1.21 -13.76
N PHE A 132 22.84 0.73 -13.50
CA PHE A 132 22.56 -0.27 -12.48
C PHE A 132 21.97 -1.58 -13.01
N LEU A 133 21.45 -1.59 -14.25
CA LEU A 133 20.85 -2.77 -14.84
C LEU A 133 21.86 -3.58 -15.68
N PRO A 134 21.85 -4.92 -15.60
CA PRO A 134 21.00 -5.73 -14.71
C PRO A 134 21.52 -5.74 -13.26
N ILE A 135 20.61 -5.64 -12.30
CA ILE A 135 20.89 -5.78 -10.87
C ILE A 135 21.16 -7.25 -10.58
N ASN A 136 22.28 -7.56 -9.92
CA ASN A 136 22.55 -8.91 -9.46
C ASN A 136 21.64 -9.27 -8.25
N PRO A 137 20.70 -10.22 -8.39
CA PRO A 137 19.70 -10.53 -7.37
C PRO A 137 20.30 -11.17 -6.10
N ASN A 138 21.48 -11.77 -6.22
CA ASN A 138 22.15 -12.51 -5.14
C ASN A 138 23.04 -11.61 -4.27
N THR A 139 23.02 -10.30 -4.50
CA THR A 139 23.87 -9.33 -3.81
C THR A 139 23.06 -8.14 -3.29
N GLU A 140 23.67 -7.30 -2.49
CA GLU A 140 23.10 -6.02 -2.04
C GLU A 140 23.03 -4.94 -3.15
N ALA A 141 23.31 -5.30 -4.40
CA ALA A 141 23.26 -4.37 -5.53
C ALA A 141 21.89 -3.67 -5.67
N LEU A 142 20.80 -4.36 -5.31
CA LEU A 142 19.45 -3.77 -5.29
C LEU A 142 19.39 -2.52 -4.39
N PHE A 143 19.97 -2.58 -3.19
CA PHE A 143 19.94 -1.48 -2.23
C PHE A 143 20.79 -0.30 -2.69
N LYS A 144 21.88 -0.55 -3.42
CA LYS A 144 22.69 0.50 -4.04
C LYS A 144 21.97 1.15 -5.22
N ALA A 145 21.25 0.36 -6.02
CA ALA A 145 20.57 0.82 -7.23
C ALA A 145 19.43 1.82 -6.96
N VAL A 146 18.89 1.86 -5.74
CA VAL A 146 17.82 2.81 -5.37
C VAL A 146 18.34 4.13 -4.80
N THR A 147 19.62 4.21 -4.42
CA THR A 147 20.19 5.33 -3.64
C THR A 147 20.20 6.67 -4.37
N ASP A 148 20.13 6.67 -5.70
CA ASP A 148 20.09 7.88 -6.52
C ASP A 148 18.67 8.37 -6.86
N GLY A 149 17.65 7.58 -6.50
CA GLY A 149 16.24 7.81 -6.72
C GLY A 149 15.74 7.65 -8.16
N ILE A 150 16.61 7.44 -9.16
CA ILE A 150 16.20 7.32 -10.57
C ILE A 150 15.37 6.06 -10.77
N LEU A 151 15.88 4.91 -10.31
CA LEU A 151 15.21 3.63 -10.42
C LEU A 151 13.83 3.66 -9.75
N LEU A 152 13.71 4.24 -8.57
CA LEU A 152 12.43 4.38 -7.87
C LEU A 152 11.44 5.22 -8.66
N CYS A 153 11.87 6.35 -9.22
CA CYS A 153 11.00 7.19 -10.06
C CYS A 153 10.49 6.43 -11.30
N LYS A 154 11.38 5.68 -11.96
CA LYS A 154 11.02 4.86 -13.14
C LYS A 154 10.08 3.72 -12.78
N LEU A 155 10.32 3.04 -11.67
CA LEU A 155 9.45 1.97 -11.18
C LEU A 155 8.06 2.49 -10.81
N ILE A 156 7.96 3.69 -10.22
CA ILE A 156 6.66 4.34 -9.94
C ILE A 156 5.89 4.58 -11.23
N ASN A 157 6.53 5.14 -12.27
CA ASN A 157 5.90 5.33 -13.58
C ASN A 157 5.54 4.02 -14.27
N HIS A 158 6.32 2.95 -14.05
CA HIS A 158 5.98 1.63 -14.56
C HIS A 158 4.72 1.06 -13.88
N SER A 159 4.60 1.20 -12.55
CA SER A 159 3.43 0.74 -11.81
C SER A 159 2.18 1.60 -12.05
N VAL A 160 2.34 2.92 -12.12
CA VAL A 160 1.27 3.89 -12.39
C VAL A 160 1.80 4.91 -13.40
N PRO A 161 1.49 4.74 -14.69
CA PRO A 161 1.92 5.65 -15.75
C PRO A 161 1.57 7.11 -15.45
N ASP A 162 2.41 8.02 -15.98
CA ASP A 162 2.23 9.48 -15.85
C ASP A 162 2.25 10.06 -14.42
N THR A 163 2.67 9.29 -13.42
CA THR A 163 2.76 9.78 -12.02
C THR A 163 3.86 10.83 -11.84
N ILE A 164 5.01 10.63 -12.51
CA ILE A 164 6.20 11.49 -12.46
C ILE A 164 6.52 11.96 -13.88
N ASP A 165 6.60 13.27 -14.06
CA ASP A 165 7.18 13.87 -15.24
C ASP A 165 8.70 13.65 -15.23
N GLU A 166 9.18 12.77 -16.10
CA GLU A 166 10.58 12.36 -16.12
C GLU A 166 11.56 13.50 -16.41
N ARG A 167 11.10 14.62 -16.97
CA ARG A 167 11.93 15.81 -17.20
C ARG A 167 12.39 16.44 -15.88
N THR A 168 11.69 16.16 -14.79
CA THR A 168 12.04 16.63 -13.45
C THR A 168 13.11 15.77 -12.76
N ILE A 169 13.38 14.56 -13.25
CA ILE A 169 14.39 13.66 -12.68
C ILE A 169 15.79 14.18 -13.02
N ASN A 170 16.65 14.28 -12.01
CA ASN A 170 18.07 14.55 -12.23
C ASN A 170 18.73 13.26 -12.72
N LYS A 171 19.22 13.24 -13.97
CA LYS A 171 19.72 12.01 -14.63
C LYS A 171 21.26 11.96 -14.81
N LYS A 172 21.95 13.10 -14.66
CA LYS A 172 23.40 13.23 -14.94
C LYS A 172 24.10 14.04 -13.85
N LYS A 173 25.37 13.71 -13.56
CA LYS A 173 26.25 14.41 -12.61
C LYS A 173 25.59 14.67 -11.25
N LEU A 174 25.14 13.59 -10.61
CA LEU A 174 24.41 13.68 -9.35
C LEU A 174 25.30 14.18 -8.21
N THR A 175 24.91 15.32 -7.65
CA THR A 175 25.41 15.84 -6.38
C THR A 175 24.55 15.31 -5.23
N PRO A 176 25.03 15.36 -3.96
CA PRO A 176 24.21 15.00 -2.81
C PRO A 176 22.86 15.72 -2.75
N PHE A 177 22.80 16.97 -3.22
CA PHE A 177 21.57 17.75 -3.29
C PHE A 177 20.61 17.24 -4.37
N THR A 178 21.08 17.01 -5.59
CA THR A 178 20.23 16.50 -6.68
C THR A 178 19.77 15.05 -6.45
N THR A 179 20.56 14.25 -5.73
CA THR A 179 20.16 12.92 -5.25
C THR A 179 19.02 13.03 -4.24
N GLN A 180 19.16 13.93 -3.26
CA GLN A 180 18.09 14.20 -2.29
C GLN A 180 16.78 14.62 -2.97
N GLU A 181 16.86 15.46 -4.01
CA GLU A 181 15.70 15.87 -4.80
C GLU A 181 15.02 14.70 -5.52
N ASN A 182 15.78 13.80 -6.15
CA ASN A 182 15.22 12.60 -6.78
C ASN A 182 14.52 11.69 -5.76
N LEU A 183 15.12 11.52 -4.58
CA LEU A 183 14.55 10.69 -3.52
C LEU A 183 13.28 11.33 -2.94
N ASN A 184 13.24 12.65 -2.76
CA ASN A 184 12.02 13.36 -2.37
C ASN A 184 10.93 13.23 -3.43
N LEU A 185 11.29 13.36 -4.72
CA LEU A 185 10.37 13.14 -5.84
C LEU A 185 9.78 11.74 -5.80
N ALA A 186 10.61 10.71 -5.64
CA ALA A 186 10.18 9.32 -5.53
C ALA A 186 9.25 9.10 -4.33
N LEU A 187 9.63 9.54 -3.12
CA LEU A 187 8.83 9.35 -1.90
C LEU A 187 7.47 10.04 -1.97
N ASN A 188 7.43 11.30 -2.40
CA ASN A 188 6.17 12.05 -2.49
C ASN A 188 5.28 11.52 -3.62
N SER A 189 5.86 10.99 -4.70
CA SER A 189 5.11 10.35 -5.77
C SER A 189 4.58 8.98 -5.38
N ALA A 190 5.37 8.18 -4.65
CA ALA A 190 4.90 6.93 -4.04
C ALA A 190 3.74 7.19 -3.06
N SER A 191 3.87 8.23 -2.22
CA SER A 191 2.78 8.68 -1.35
C SER A 191 1.51 9.02 -2.14
N ALA A 192 1.65 9.73 -3.27
CA ALA A 192 0.52 10.17 -4.09
C ALA A 192 -0.23 9.02 -4.79
N ILE A 193 0.41 7.86 -4.98
CA ILE A 193 -0.24 6.63 -5.47
C ILE A 193 -0.74 5.73 -4.33
N GLY A 194 -0.65 6.18 -3.08
CA GLY A 194 -1.16 5.46 -1.90
C GLY A 194 -0.18 4.50 -1.23
N CYS A 195 1.13 4.68 -1.42
CA CYS A 195 2.14 4.02 -0.58
C CYS A 195 2.22 4.70 0.80
N GLN A 196 2.36 3.89 1.85
CA GLN A 196 2.63 4.35 3.20
C GLN A 196 4.13 4.65 3.33
N VAL A 197 4.48 5.94 3.31
CA VAL A 197 5.88 6.43 3.40
C VAL A 197 6.14 7.26 4.67
N VAL A 198 5.21 7.27 5.63
CA VAL A 198 5.32 8.11 6.85
C VAL A 198 6.59 7.86 7.68
N ASN A 199 7.15 6.65 7.59
CA ASN A 199 8.35 6.23 8.33
C ASN A 199 9.58 6.07 7.43
N ILE A 200 9.57 6.64 6.22
CA ILE A 200 10.68 6.53 5.27
C ILE A 200 11.10 7.94 4.84
N GLY A 201 12.30 8.35 5.26
CA GLY A 201 12.95 9.57 4.79
C GLY A 201 13.81 9.33 3.56
N ALA A 202 14.10 10.41 2.82
CA ALA A 202 15.03 10.33 1.68
C ALA A 202 16.46 9.96 2.12
N GLN A 203 16.87 10.30 3.35
CA GLN A 203 18.15 9.85 3.89
C GLN A 203 18.21 8.33 4.08
N ASP A 204 17.12 7.70 4.52
CA ASP A 204 17.03 6.25 4.68
C ASP A 204 17.21 5.50 3.36
N LEU A 205 16.63 6.03 2.29
CA LEU A 205 16.78 5.49 0.94
C LEU A 205 18.19 5.74 0.36
N LYS A 206 18.78 6.89 0.68
CA LYS A 206 20.16 7.23 0.29
C LYS A 206 21.18 6.29 0.94
N GLU A 207 20.92 5.89 2.19
CA GLU A 207 21.71 4.88 2.91
C GLU A 207 21.40 3.45 2.45
N GLY A 208 20.35 3.25 1.65
CA GLY A 208 19.97 1.94 1.13
C GLY A 208 19.46 0.98 2.21
N LYS A 209 18.80 1.48 3.27
CA LYS A 209 18.34 0.65 4.40
C LYS A 209 17.45 -0.51 3.91
N PRO A 210 17.90 -1.77 4.01
CA PRO A 210 17.28 -2.88 3.29
C PRO A 210 15.77 -3.07 3.54
N HIS A 211 15.34 -3.03 4.80
CA HIS A 211 13.94 -3.25 5.18
C HIS A 211 13.00 -2.15 4.67
N LEU A 212 13.45 -0.89 4.66
CA LEU A 212 12.67 0.24 4.13
C LEU A 212 12.62 0.21 2.60
N VAL A 213 13.73 -0.15 1.95
CA VAL A 213 13.80 -0.30 0.50
C VAL A 213 12.89 -1.44 0.03
N LEU A 214 12.99 -2.64 0.62
CA LEU A 214 12.13 -3.77 0.26
C LEU A 214 10.65 -3.46 0.53
N GLY A 215 10.35 -2.81 1.66
CA GLY A 215 8.98 -2.41 1.99
C GLY A 215 8.40 -1.41 0.98
N LEU A 216 9.17 -0.41 0.56
CA LEU A 216 8.73 0.57 -0.45
C LEU A 216 8.59 -0.06 -1.83
N LEU A 217 9.57 -0.86 -2.27
CA LEU A 217 9.53 -1.58 -3.55
C LEU A 217 8.30 -2.48 -3.61
N TRP A 218 8.03 -3.26 -2.57
CA TRP A 218 6.85 -4.11 -2.51
C TRP A 218 5.56 -3.30 -2.68
N GLN A 219 5.42 -2.18 -1.97
CA GLN A 219 4.22 -1.35 -2.08
C GLN A 219 4.02 -0.80 -3.50
N ILE A 220 5.08 -0.30 -4.15
CA ILE A 220 5.03 0.22 -5.52
C ILE A 220 4.67 -0.89 -6.51
N ILE A 221 5.33 -2.06 -6.40
CA ILE A 221 5.10 -3.22 -7.26
C ILE A 221 3.66 -3.73 -7.09
N LYS A 222 3.20 -3.88 -5.85
CA LYS A 222 1.85 -4.38 -5.53
C LYS A 222 0.76 -3.49 -6.13
N ILE A 223 0.91 -2.16 -6.07
CA ILE A 223 -0.03 -1.23 -6.71
C ILE A 223 -0.12 -1.49 -8.21
N GLY A 224 1.01 -1.63 -8.90
CA GLY A 224 1.03 -1.92 -10.34
C GLY A 224 0.42 -3.28 -10.68
N LEU A 225 0.76 -4.33 -9.94
CA LEU A 225 0.22 -5.68 -10.15
C LEU A 225 -1.29 -5.74 -9.99
N PHE A 226 -1.84 -5.02 -9.01
CA PHE A 226 -3.27 -5.09 -8.69
C PHE A 226 -4.11 -4.03 -9.42
N ALA A 227 -3.47 -3.15 -10.18
CA ALA A 227 -4.14 -2.06 -10.86
C ALA A 227 -5.21 -2.51 -11.87
N VAL A 228 -5.19 -3.75 -12.37
CA VAL A 228 -6.20 -4.29 -13.31
C VAL A 228 -7.09 -5.37 -12.69
N ILE A 229 -6.87 -5.70 -11.41
CA ILE A 229 -7.65 -6.69 -10.67
C ILE A 229 -8.82 -5.96 -9.98
N GLU A 230 -9.60 -5.25 -10.78
CA GLU A 230 -10.80 -4.53 -10.34
C GLU A 230 -11.84 -4.51 -11.47
N LEU A 231 -13.10 -4.63 -11.09
CA LEU A 231 -14.21 -4.81 -12.01
C LEU A 231 -14.37 -3.63 -12.99
N SER A 232 -14.13 -2.40 -12.52
CA SER A 232 -14.21 -1.17 -13.33
C SER A 232 -13.18 -1.10 -14.46
N ARG A 233 -12.09 -1.88 -14.40
CA ARG A 233 -11.07 -1.96 -15.44
C ARG A 233 -11.11 -3.24 -16.25
N ASN A 234 -11.64 -4.32 -15.65
CA ASN A 234 -11.79 -5.60 -16.31
C ASN A 234 -13.17 -6.17 -16.01
N GLU A 235 -14.14 -5.85 -16.87
CA GLU A 235 -15.52 -6.32 -16.75
C GLU A 235 -15.65 -7.85 -16.75
N ALA A 236 -14.66 -8.58 -17.30
CA ALA A 236 -14.67 -10.03 -17.30
C ALA A 236 -14.56 -10.61 -15.88
N ILE A 237 -14.08 -9.84 -14.89
CA ILE A 237 -14.09 -10.21 -13.47
C ILE A 237 -15.50 -10.53 -12.98
N ALA A 238 -16.54 -9.98 -13.60
CA ALA A 238 -17.91 -10.30 -13.21
C ALA A 238 -18.29 -11.77 -13.41
N ALA A 239 -17.55 -12.51 -14.24
CA ALA A 239 -17.69 -13.97 -14.35
C ALA A 239 -17.38 -14.70 -13.04
N LEU A 240 -16.74 -14.03 -12.08
CA LEU A 240 -16.45 -14.55 -10.75
C LEU A 240 -17.62 -14.42 -9.76
N LEU A 241 -18.76 -13.84 -10.17
CA LEU A 241 -19.96 -13.79 -9.33
C LEU A 241 -20.42 -15.19 -8.93
N GLU A 242 -20.63 -15.38 -7.62
CA GLU A 242 -21.22 -16.61 -7.10
C GLU A 242 -22.76 -16.58 -7.18
N GLU A 243 -23.39 -17.76 -7.15
CA GLU A 243 -24.86 -17.86 -7.22
C GLU A 243 -25.52 -17.10 -6.04
N GLY A 244 -26.36 -16.12 -6.37
CA GLY A 244 -27.07 -15.30 -5.39
C GLY A 244 -26.25 -14.12 -4.83
N GLU A 245 -25.01 -13.93 -5.28
CA GLU A 245 -24.18 -12.77 -4.91
C GLU A 245 -24.53 -11.54 -5.74
N SER A 246 -24.56 -10.36 -5.12
CA SER A 246 -24.74 -9.09 -5.84
C SER A 246 -23.42 -8.56 -6.39
N LEU A 247 -23.48 -7.78 -7.47
CA LEU A 247 -22.29 -7.12 -8.04
C LEU A 247 -21.59 -6.21 -7.02
N GLU A 248 -22.37 -5.52 -6.21
CA GLU A 248 -21.87 -4.66 -5.13
C GLU A 248 -21.05 -5.45 -4.09
N ALA A 249 -21.43 -6.69 -3.80
CA ALA A 249 -20.67 -7.55 -2.90
C ALA A 249 -19.31 -7.95 -3.51
N LEU A 250 -19.29 -8.26 -4.82
CA LEU A 250 -18.05 -8.54 -5.54
C LEU A 250 -17.13 -7.31 -5.60
N MET A 251 -17.68 -6.11 -5.81
CA MET A 251 -16.93 -4.85 -5.84
C MET A 251 -16.29 -4.46 -4.50
N LYS A 252 -16.80 -5.01 -3.39
CA LYS A 252 -16.22 -4.80 -2.06
C LYS A 252 -15.03 -5.70 -1.76
N LEU A 253 -14.77 -6.72 -2.58
CA LEU A 253 -13.62 -7.58 -2.39
C LEU A 253 -12.32 -6.83 -2.68
N SER A 254 -11.33 -7.07 -1.82
CA SER A 254 -9.96 -6.64 -2.09
C SER A 254 -9.40 -7.35 -3.33
N PRO A 255 -8.39 -6.78 -4.00
CA PRO A 255 -7.70 -7.44 -5.12
C PRO A 255 -7.17 -8.83 -4.75
N GLU A 256 -6.73 -9.04 -3.52
CA GLU A 256 -6.28 -10.34 -3.01
C GLU A 256 -7.41 -11.38 -2.97
N GLU A 257 -8.60 -10.98 -2.50
CA GLU A 257 -9.79 -11.84 -2.45
C GLU A 257 -10.30 -12.14 -3.86
N LEU A 258 -10.33 -11.14 -4.75
CA LEU A 258 -10.65 -11.34 -6.17
C LEU A 258 -9.67 -12.31 -6.84
N LEU A 259 -8.38 -12.19 -6.55
CA LEU A 259 -7.36 -13.07 -7.10
C LEU A 259 -7.51 -14.51 -6.59
N LEU A 260 -7.83 -14.69 -5.31
CA LEU A 260 -8.13 -16.01 -4.74
C LEU A 260 -9.39 -16.62 -5.38
N ARG A 261 -10.45 -15.81 -5.53
CA ARG A 261 -11.69 -16.23 -6.18
C ARG A 261 -11.47 -16.59 -7.65
N TRP A 262 -10.66 -15.81 -8.36
CA TRP A 262 -10.23 -16.12 -9.73
C TRP A 262 -9.46 -17.44 -9.83
N ALA A 263 -8.49 -17.66 -8.95
CA ALA A 263 -7.74 -18.92 -8.95
C ALA A 263 -8.70 -20.10 -8.72
N ASN A 264 -9.60 -19.99 -7.75
CA ASN A 264 -10.59 -21.01 -7.46
C ASN A 264 -11.63 -21.23 -8.56
N PHE A 265 -12.02 -20.18 -9.29
CA PHE A 265 -12.91 -20.29 -10.45
C PHE A 265 -12.35 -21.28 -11.47
N HIS A 266 -11.05 -21.20 -11.76
CA HIS A 266 -10.38 -22.12 -12.68
C HIS A 266 -10.10 -23.49 -12.04
N LEU A 267 -9.64 -23.53 -10.79
CA LEU A 267 -9.31 -24.78 -10.10
C LEU A 267 -10.53 -25.68 -9.84
N LYS A 268 -11.73 -25.10 -9.75
CA LYS A 268 -12.98 -25.85 -9.60
C LYS A 268 -13.21 -26.85 -10.75
N LYS A 269 -12.76 -26.53 -11.97
CA LYS A 269 -12.83 -27.45 -13.12
C LYS A 269 -11.97 -28.70 -12.94
N ALA A 270 -10.90 -28.60 -12.15
CA ALA A 270 -10.03 -29.71 -11.76
C ALA A 270 -10.45 -30.36 -10.42
N GLY A 271 -11.58 -29.95 -9.83
CA GLY A 271 -12.04 -30.46 -8.53
C GLY A 271 -11.18 -30.01 -7.34
N MET A 272 -10.45 -28.89 -7.48
CA MET A 272 -9.57 -28.36 -6.43
C MET A 272 -10.01 -26.97 -5.97
N SER A 273 -9.58 -26.60 -4.77
CA SER A 273 -9.76 -25.26 -4.21
C SER A 273 -8.61 -24.92 -3.27
N ILE A 274 -8.23 -23.65 -3.23
CA ILE A 274 -7.25 -23.08 -2.30
C ILE A 274 -7.91 -21.99 -1.45
N SER A 275 -7.40 -21.80 -0.24
CA SER A 275 -7.82 -20.77 0.71
C SER A 275 -6.75 -19.69 0.92
N ASN A 276 -5.51 -19.96 0.49
CA ASN A 276 -4.38 -19.06 0.65
C ASN A 276 -3.27 -19.37 -0.37
N PHE A 277 -2.43 -18.37 -0.68
CA PHE A 277 -1.26 -18.52 -1.55
C PHE A 277 0.00 -18.95 -0.78
N SER A 278 -0.14 -19.71 0.30
CA SER A 278 0.98 -20.17 1.13
C SER A 278 1.02 -21.68 1.29
N GLY A 279 0.31 -22.26 2.27
CA GLY A 279 0.26 -23.70 2.52
C GLY A 279 -0.33 -24.48 1.36
N ASP A 280 -1.41 -23.98 0.75
CA ASP A 280 -2.22 -24.73 -0.22
C ASP A 280 -1.55 -24.87 -1.60
N VAL A 281 -0.48 -24.11 -1.84
CA VAL A 281 0.24 -24.07 -3.12
C VAL A 281 1.64 -24.69 -3.06
N LYS A 282 2.10 -25.11 -1.86
CA LYS A 282 3.48 -25.59 -1.64
C LYS A 282 3.88 -26.77 -2.50
N ASP A 283 2.93 -27.64 -2.80
CA ASP A 283 3.18 -28.86 -3.55
C ASP A 283 3.08 -28.66 -5.08
N SER A 284 2.90 -27.41 -5.53
CA SER A 284 2.78 -26.99 -6.94
C SER A 284 1.58 -27.56 -7.71
N LYS A 285 0.75 -28.43 -7.12
CA LYS A 285 -0.35 -29.08 -7.87
C LYS A 285 -1.45 -28.11 -8.26
N ALA A 286 -1.84 -27.24 -7.33
CA ALA A 286 -2.77 -26.15 -7.60
C ALA A 286 -2.29 -25.32 -8.80
N TYR A 287 -1.01 -24.95 -8.82
CA TYR A 287 -0.48 -24.17 -9.92
C TYR A 287 -0.40 -24.92 -11.24
N PHE A 288 -0.06 -26.21 -11.28
CA PHE A 288 -0.06 -26.96 -12.55
C PHE A 288 -1.44 -26.92 -13.21
N HIS A 289 -2.49 -27.23 -12.45
CA HIS A 289 -3.86 -27.18 -12.96
C HIS A 289 -4.29 -25.75 -13.27
N LEU A 290 -3.88 -24.74 -12.48
CA LEU A 290 -4.17 -23.35 -12.82
C LEU A 290 -3.55 -22.97 -14.17
N LEU A 291 -2.27 -23.30 -14.41
CA LEU A 291 -1.61 -23.03 -15.69
C LEU A 291 -2.32 -23.73 -16.85
N GLU A 292 -2.72 -24.99 -16.67
CA GLU A 292 -3.46 -25.77 -17.67
C GLU A 292 -4.79 -25.09 -18.04
N GLN A 293 -5.52 -24.56 -17.07
CA GLN A 293 -6.83 -23.94 -17.29
C GLN A 293 -6.77 -22.56 -17.94
N ILE A 294 -5.69 -21.80 -17.70
CA ILE A 294 -5.54 -20.43 -18.21
C ILE A 294 -4.73 -20.35 -19.50
N ALA A 295 -4.00 -21.42 -19.85
CA ALA A 295 -3.16 -21.42 -21.04
C ALA A 295 -4.02 -21.25 -22.31
N PRO A 296 -3.57 -20.44 -23.28
CA PRO A 296 -4.29 -20.26 -24.54
C PRO A 296 -4.54 -21.58 -25.25
N ASP A 297 -5.82 -21.84 -25.57
CA ASP A 297 -6.28 -23.04 -26.25
C ASP A 297 -6.21 -22.93 -27.79
N GLY A 298 -5.86 -21.76 -28.32
CA GLY A 298 -5.82 -21.46 -29.76
C GLY A 298 -7.18 -21.12 -30.37
N SER A 299 -8.21 -20.88 -29.55
CA SER A 299 -9.55 -20.48 -30.02
C SER A 299 -9.63 -19.03 -30.52
N LYS A 300 -8.73 -18.16 -30.04
CA LYS A 300 -8.67 -16.74 -30.44
C LYS A 300 -7.73 -16.56 -31.63
N GLU A 301 -8.16 -15.77 -32.59
CA GLU A 301 -7.35 -15.34 -33.74
C GLU A 301 -6.05 -14.67 -33.23
N ASP A 302 -4.91 -14.99 -33.86
CA ASP A 302 -3.56 -14.51 -33.49
C ASP A 302 -3.00 -14.92 -32.11
N VAL A 303 -3.66 -15.81 -31.36
CA VAL A 303 -3.11 -16.36 -30.10
C VAL A 303 -2.73 -17.83 -30.30
N PRO A 304 -1.43 -18.18 -30.36
CA PRO A 304 -1.02 -19.57 -30.54
C PRO A 304 -1.41 -20.41 -29.34
N ARG A 305 -1.82 -21.66 -29.59
CA ARG A 305 -2.08 -22.63 -28.54
C ARG A 305 -0.80 -22.94 -27.76
N ILE A 306 -0.88 -22.91 -26.43
CA ILE A 306 0.22 -23.26 -25.53
C ILE A 306 -0.20 -24.44 -24.68
N GLU A 307 0.33 -25.63 -24.97
CA GLU A 307 0.05 -26.83 -24.17
C GLU A 307 0.96 -26.91 -22.95
N ILE A 308 0.40 -27.03 -21.75
CA ILE A 308 1.16 -27.19 -20.51
C ILE A 308 1.57 -28.66 -20.34
N ASP A 309 2.87 -28.90 -20.14
CA ASP A 309 3.37 -30.23 -19.83
C ASP A 309 3.08 -30.59 -18.37
N MET A 310 2.12 -31.50 -18.17
CA MET A 310 1.67 -31.97 -16.86
C MET A 310 2.52 -33.10 -16.28
N THR A 311 3.52 -33.63 -17.02
CA THR A 311 4.35 -34.74 -16.54
C THR A 311 5.15 -34.38 -15.28
N GLY A 312 5.51 -33.10 -15.16
CA GLY A 312 6.16 -32.55 -13.96
C GLY A 312 5.37 -32.74 -12.68
N LEU A 313 4.03 -32.87 -12.75
CA LEU A 313 3.15 -33.10 -11.59
C LEU A 313 3.51 -34.38 -10.82
N TYR A 314 4.03 -35.40 -11.52
CA TYR A 314 4.39 -36.70 -10.96
C TYR A 314 5.80 -36.72 -10.34
N GLU A 315 6.58 -35.65 -10.47
CA GLU A 315 7.88 -35.52 -9.82
C GLU A 315 7.70 -35.61 -8.30
N LYS A 316 8.51 -36.43 -7.62
CA LYS A 316 8.36 -36.70 -6.19
C LYS A 316 8.95 -35.59 -5.33
N ASP A 317 10.06 -35.02 -5.80
CA ASP A 317 10.72 -33.92 -5.12
C ASP A 317 9.96 -32.61 -5.34
N LEU A 318 9.54 -31.95 -4.26
CA LEU A 318 8.72 -30.74 -4.34
C LEU A 318 9.44 -29.58 -5.03
N THR A 319 10.75 -29.45 -4.83
CA THR A 319 11.55 -28.37 -5.42
C THR A 319 11.72 -28.60 -6.92
N LYS A 320 12.02 -29.85 -7.34
CA LYS A 320 12.07 -30.20 -8.76
C LYS A 320 10.71 -30.05 -9.45
N ARG A 321 9.62 -30.43 -8.76
CA ARG A 321 8.26 -30.22 -9.25
C ARG A 321 7.95 -28.73 -9.45
N ALA A 322 8.29 -27.90 -8.47
CA ALA A 322 8.14 -26.45 -8.57
C ALA A 322 8.97 -25.86 -9.71
N GLU A 323 10.18 -26.35 -9.96
CA GLU A 323 10.96 -25.92 -11.13
C GLU A 323 10.33 -26.36 -12.46
N CYS A 324 9.75 -27.56 -12.52
CA CYS A 324 9.00 -28.00 -13.70
C CYS A 324 7.80 -27.09 -13.97
N LEU A 325 7.06 -26.72 -12.92
CA LEU A 325 5.98 -25.75 -12.99
C LEU A 325 6.47 -24.39 -13.52
N LEU A 326 7.58 -23.87 -12.99
CA LEU A 326 8.12 -22.57 -13.39
C LEU A 326 8.58 -22.55 -14.85
N LYS A 327 9.06 -23.68 -15.39
CA LYS A 327 9.32 -23.82 -16.83
C LYS A 327 8.03 -23.73 -17.65
N GLN A 328 6.91 -24.26 -17.17
CA GLN A 328 5.62 -24.10 -17.84
C GLN A 328 5.11 -22.66 -17.74
N ALA A 329 5.27 -22.01 -16.59
CA ALA A 329 4.94 -20.60 -16.43
C ALA A 329 5.77 -19.69 -17.35
N ASP A 330 7.04 -20.04 -17.60
CA ASP A 330 7.92 -19.31 -18.52
C ASP A 330 7.40 -19.34 -19.97
N ARG A 331 6.80 -20.46 -20.40
CA ARG A 331 6.17 -20.59 -21.72
C ARG A 331 4.97 -19.65 -21.90
N LEU A 332 4.32 -19.27 -20.80
CA LEU A 332 3.26 -18.26 -20.75
C LEU A 332 3.82 -16.83 -20.55
N GLY A 333 5.13 -16.69 -20.43
CA GLY A 333 5.80 -15.43 -20.09
C GLY A 333 5.58 -14.99 -18.65
N CYS A 334 5.20 -15.89 -17.74
CA CYS A 334 4.77 -15.58 -16.38
C CYS A 334 5.77 -15.99 -15.29
N ARG A 335 6.99 -16.43 -15.63
CA ARG A 335 8.05 -16.76 -14.65
C ARG A 335 8.61 -15.49 -13.99
N GLN A 336 7.87 -14.95 -13.04
CA GLN A 336 8.22 -13.75 -12.27
C GLN A 336 7.96 -13.96 -10.78
N PHE A 337 8.68 -13.19 -9.94
CA PHE A 337 8.59 -13.15 -8.47
C PHE A 337 8.98 -14.40 -7.68
N VAL A 338 8.68 -15.60 -8.15
CA VAL A 338 8.90 -16.84 -7.41
C VAL A 338 10.03 -17.68 -7.99
N THR A 339 10.82 -18.26 -7.10
CA THR A 339 11.70 -19.40 -7.35
C THR A 339 11.03 -20.69 -6.87
N ALA A 340 11.60 -21.85 -7.24
CA ALA A 340 11.11 -23.14 -6.74
C ALA A 340 11.08 -23.20 -5.20
N THR A 341 12.10 -22.60 -4.56
CA THR A 341 12.19 -22.48 -3.10
C THR A 341 11.04 -21.64 -2.53
N ASP A 342 10.66 -20.54 -3.17
CA ASP A 342 9.59 -19.65 -2.68
C ASP A 342 8.21 -20.33 -2.68
N ILE A 343 7.97 -21.19 -3.69
CA ILE A 343 6.75 -22.00 -3.77
C ILE A 343 6.73 -23.03 -2.65
N VAL A 344 7.79 -23.85 -2.53
CA VAL A 344 7.85 -24.95 -1.54
C VAL A 344 7.86 -24.42 -0.09
N THR A 345 8.53 -23.29 0.15
CA THR A 345 8.50 -22.62 1.46
C THR A 345 7.15 -21.95 1.74
N GLY A 346 6.33 -21.70 0.71
CA GLY A 346 5.01 -21.10 0.81
C GLY A 346 5.06 -19.62 1.14
N ASN A 347 5.97 -18.87 0.51
CA ASN A 347 6.06 -17.42 0.68
C ASN A 347 4.79 -16.74 0.12
N ALA A 348 3.83 -16.41 0.98
CA ALA A 348 2.53 -15.89 0.58
C ALA A 348 2.61 -14.65 -0.33
N LYS A 349 3.55 -13.74 -0.03
CA LYS A 349 3.73 -12.49 -0.75
C LYS A 349 4.17 -12.73 -2.21
N LEU A 350 5.22 -13.53 -2.39
CA LEU A 350 5.77 -13.82 -3.72
C LEU A 350 4.82 -14.70 -4.54
N ASN A 351 4.19 -15.69 -3.91
CA ASN A 351 3.19 -16.54 -4.56
C ASN A 351 1.97 -15.71 -5.02
N MET A 352 1.51 -14.77 -4.20
CA MET A 352 0.43 -13.85 -4.62
C MET A 352 0.86 -12.97 -5.81
N ALA A 353 2.09 -12.45 -5.82
CA ALA A 353 2.60 -11.67 -6.96
C ALA A 353 2.72 -12.52 -8.24
N PHE A 354 3.12 -13.78 -8.11
CA PHE A 354 3.13 -14.75 -9.21
C PHE A 354 1.72 -14.98 -9.77
N VAL A 355 0.74 -15.24 -8.91
CA VAL A 355 -0.66 -15.46 -9.32
C VAL A 355 -1.26 -14.20 -9.94
N ALA A 356 -0.94 -13.01 -9.43
CA ALA A 356 -1.35 -11.74 -10.03
C ALA A 356 -0.75 -11.56 -11.44
N THR A 357 0.50 -11.99 -11.64
CA THR A 357 1.13 -12.01 -12.97
C THR A 357 0.41 -12.95 -13.93
N LEU A 358 -0.03 -14.12 -13.44
CA LEU A 358 -0.86 -15.05 -14.22
C LEU A 358 -2.19 -14.39 -14.62
N PHE A 359 -2.90 -13.77 -13.67
CA PHE A 359 -4.15 -13.06 -13.95
C PHE A 359 -3.94 -11.94 -14.98
N ASN A 360 -2.93 -11.08 -14.80
CA ASN A 360 -2.72 -9.92 -15.67
C ASN A 360 -2.40 -10.31 -17.11
N LYS A 361 -1.72 -11.45 -17.33
CA LYS A 361 -1.34 -11.92 -18.67
C LYS A 361 -2.38 -12.84 -19.29
N HIS A 362 -2.97 -13.72 -18.47
CA HIS A 362 -3.90 -14.76 -18.91
C HIS A 362 -5.11 -14.83 -17.95
N PRO A 363 -6.01 -13.83 -17.95
CA PRO A 363 -7.18 -13.87 -17.07
C PRO A 363 -8.10 -15.07 -17.36
N ALA A 364 -8.18 -15.47 -18.63
CA ALA A 364 -9.04 -16.56 -19.11
C ALA A 364 -10.51 -16.43 -18.64
N LEU A 365 -11.01 -15.19 -18.54
CA LEU A 365 -12.41 -14.88 -18.23
C LEU A 365 -13.13 -14.35 -19.48
N THR A 366 -14.40 -14.67 -19.59
CA THR A 366 -15.31 -14.14 -20.61
C THR A 366 -16.43 -13.37 -19.93
N LYS A 367 -16.72 -12.16 -20.41
CA LYS A 367 -17.85 -11.37 -19.91
C LYS A 367 -19.15 -12.18 -20.09
N PRO A 368 -19.98 -12.33 -19.04
CA PRO A 368 -21.28 -12.99 -19.17
C PRO A 368 -22.16 -12.29 -20.22
N GLU A 369 -22.66 -13.04 -21.20
CA GLU A 369 -23.61 -12.54 -22.19
C GLU A 369 -24.94 -12.24 -21.46
N ASN A 370 -25.52 -11.05 -21.65
CA ASN A 370 -26.78 -10.55 -21.07
C ASN A 370 -26.71 -9.75 -19.74
N GLN A 371 -25.54 -9.28 -19.32
CA GLN A 371 -25.41 -8.37 -18.17
C GLN A 371 -24.65 -7.10 -18.55
N ASP A 372 -25.39 -6.08 -18.98
CA ASP A 372 -24.87 -4.72 -19.18
C ASP A 372 -24.91 -3.98 -17.84
N TRP A 373 -23.89 -4.21 -17.01
CA TRP A 373 -23.69 -3.38 -15.84
C TRP A 373 -23.11 -2.04 -16.25
N ILE A 374 -23.80 -0.97 -15.85
CA ILE A 374 -23.23 0.37 -15.89
C ILE A 374 -22.31 0.49 -14.68
N LEU A 375 -21.03 0.16 -14.90
CA LEU A 375 -19.99 0.31 -13.89
C LEU A 375 -19.47 1.74 -13.95
N GLU A 376 -19.85 2.55 -12.96
CA GLU A 376 -19.23 3.87 -12.80
C GLU A 376 -17.76 3.67 -12.41
N SER A 377 -16.86 4.20 -13.24
CA SER A 377 -15.43 4.22 -12.95
C SER A 377 -15.16 5.13 -11.74
N GLU A 378 -14.20 4.76 -10.91
CA GLU A 378 -13.71 5.60 -9.82
C GLU A 378 -13.44 7.03 -10.31
N THR A 379 -14.05 8.02 -9.66
CA THR A 379 -13.83 9.41 -10.02
C THR A 379 -12.42 9.87 -9.62
N ARG A 380 -11.93 10.95 -10.24
CA ARG A 380 -10.63 11.53 -9.88
C ARG A 380 -10.56 11.98 -8.42
N GLU A 381 -11.66 12.52 -7.89
CA GLU A 381 -11.75 12.95 -6.49
C GLU A 381 -11.66 11.74 -5.56
N GLU A 382 -12.41 10.66 -5.86
CA GLU A 382 -12.33 9.40 -5.10
C GLU A 382 -10.91 8.84 -5.09
N ARG A 383 -10.26 8.73 -6.26
CA ARG A 383 -8.89 8.23 -6.35
C ARG A 383 -7.91 9.05 -5.50
N THR A 384 -8.05 10.37 -5.56
CA THR A 384 -7.19 11.30 -4.79
C THR A 384 -7.38 11.10 -3.29
N PHE A 385 -8.63 11.00 -2.83
CA PHE A 385 -8.94 10.78 -1.43
C PHE A 385 -8.52 9.40 -0.94
N ARG A 386 -8.74 8.35 -1.74
CA ARG A 386 -8.29 6.98 -1.44
C ARG A 386 -6.77 6.94 -1.27
N ASN A 387 -6.02 7.51 -2.22
CA ASN A 387 -4.56 7.53 -2.15
C ASN A 387 -4.06 8.34 -0.95
N TRP A 388 -4.70 9.48 -0.65
CA TRP A 388 -4.39 10.27 0.54
C TRP A 388 -4.64 9.50 1.85
N MET A 389 -5.79 8.83 1.99
CA MET A 389 -6.07 8.04 3.20
C MET A 389 -5.06 6.88 3.36
N ASN A 390 -4.79 6.15 2.28
CA ASN A 390 -3.88 5.02 2.29
C ASN A 390 -2.42 5.43 2.58
N SER A 391 -1.98 6.60 2.12
CA SER A 391 -0.61 7.08 2.39
C SER A 391 -0.38 7.43 3.86
N LEU A 392 -1.45 7.73 4.61
CA LEU A 392 -1.41 7.96 6.06
C LEU A 392 -1.36 6.67 6.89
N GLY A 393 -1.43 5.50 6.23
CA GLY A 393 -1.32 4.19 6.87
C GLY A 393 -2.57 3.79 7.66
N VAL A 394 -3.76 4.10 7.15
CA VAL A 394 -5.03 3.62 7.72
C VAL A 394 -5.17 2.10 7.56
N ASN A 395 -5.86 1.47 8.50
CA ASN A 395 -6.11 0.03 8.52
C ASN A 395 -7.58 -0.28 8.85
N PRO A 396 -8.35 -0.99 8.01
CA PRO A 396 -7.94 -1.62 6.75
C PRO A 396 -7.56 -0.61 5.66
N ARG A 397 -6.85 -1.11 4.63
CA ARG A 397 -6.53 -0.32 3.43
C ARG A 397 -7.83 0.00 2.70
N VAL A 398 -7.98 1.22 2.21
CA VAL A 398 -9.15 1.65 1.45
C VAL A 398 -8.98 1.24 -0.01
N HIS A 399 -9.86 0.36 -0.48
CA HIS A 399 -10.00 -0.04 -1.87
C HIS A 399 -11.19 0.66 -2.52
N HIS A 400 -12.33 0.70 -1.84
CA HIS A 400 -13.55 1.36 -2.27
C HIS A 400 -14.13 2.26 -1.16
N ILE A 401 -14.11 3.58 -1.38
CA ILE A 401 -14.47 4.59 -0.38
C ILE A 401 -15.84 4.33 0.24
N TYR A 402 -16.85 4.02 -0.56
CA TYR A 402 -18.24 3.91 -0.08
C TYR A 402 -18.54 2.58 0.61
N GLY A 403 -17.68 1.57 0.44
CA GLY A 403 -17.75 0.30 1.16
C GLY A 403 -16.89 0.29 2.43
N ASP A 404 -15.65 0.76 2.32
CA ASP A 404 -14.63 0.62 3.37
C ASP A 404 -14.75 1.65 4.48
N LEU A 405 -15.51 2.74 4.27
CA LEU A 405 -15.75 3.76 5.29
C LEU A 405 -17.05 3.54 6.09
N GLN A 406 -17.86 2.53 5.75
CA GLN A 406 -19.21 2.32 6.32
C GLN A 406 -19.24 2.01 7.82
N ASP A 407 -18.13 1.57 8.41
CA ASP A 407 -18.01 1.33 9.86
C ASP A 407 -17.30 2.45 10.62
N ALA A 408 -16.94 3.52 9.92
CA ALA A 408 -16.18 4.68 10.39
C ALA A 408 -14.78 4.38 10.97
N MET A 409 -14.27 3.15 10.94
CA MET A 409 -12.97 2.82 11.55
C MET A 409 -11.81 3.60 10.92
N VAL A 410 -11.82 3.72 9.59
CA VAL A 410 -10.84 4.52 8.85
C VAL A 410 -11.04 6.02 9.13
N ILE A 411 -12.29 6.51 9.16
CA ILE A 411 -12.61 7.91 9.44
C ILE A 411 -12.09 8.31 10.83
N LEU A 412 -12.29 7.46 11.83
CA LEU A 412 -11.82 7.67 13.20
C LEU A 412 -10.29 7.70 13.28
N GLN A 413 -9.59 6.81 12.57
CA GLN A 413 -8.12 6.90 12.46
C GLN A 413 -7.66 8.22 11.83
N LEU A 414 -8.37 8.72 10.82
CA LEU A 414 -8.03 9.99 10.18
C LEU A 414 -8.19 11.18 11.13
N TYR A 415 -9.15 11.15 12.07
CA TYR A 415 -9.27 12.18 13.10
C TYR A 415 -8.00 12.31 13.94
N GLU A 416 -7.37 11.19 14.32
CA GLU A 416 -6.08 11.22 15.04
C GLU A 416 -4.97 11.83 14.17
N LYS A 417 -4.93 11.51 12.87
CA LYS A 417 -3.96 12.10 11.93
C LYS A 417 -4.10 13.61 11.78
N ILE A 418 -5.28 14.16 12.09
CA ILE A 418 -5.53 15.61 12.11
C ILE A 418 -5.60 16.19 13.53
N LYS A 419 -4.99 15.52 14.51
CA LYS A 419 -4.86 15.98 15.90
C LYS A 419 -6.22 16.21 16.60
N VAL A 420 -7.24 15.43 16.23
CA VAL A 420 -8.53 15.39 16.92
C VAL A 420 -8.59 14.08 17.71
N PRO A 421 -8.54 14.13 19.06
CA PRO A 421 -8.55 12.92 19.89
C PRO A 421 -9.81 12.09 19.70
N VAL A 422 -9.64 10.76 19.66
CA VAL A 422 -10.72 9.77 19.54
C VAL A 422 -10.75 8.90 20.80
N ASP A 423 -11.94 8.70 21.36
CA ASP A 423 -12.17 7.82 22.52
C ASP A 423 -12.42 6.39 22.05
N TRP A 424 -11.33 5.64 21.82
CA TRP A 424 -11.38 4.27 21.31
C TRP A 424 -11.95 3.25 22.30
N ASP A 425 -11.86 3.52 23.60
CA ASP A 425 -12.17 2.55 24.64
C ASP A 425 -13.64 2.58 25.05
N HIS A 426 -14.27 3.77 25.00
CA HIS A 426 -15.63 3.95 25.51
C HIS A 426 -16.66 4.32 24.43
N ARG A 427 -16.23 4.84 23.28
CA ARG A 427 -17.13 5.37 22.24
C ARG A 427 -17.07 4.62 20.91
N VAL A 428 -16.03 3.81 20.67
CA VAL A 428 -15.83 3.10 19.41
C VAL A 428 -16.14 1.62 19.56
N ASN A 429 -17.02 1.12 18.69
CA ASN A 429 -17.24 -0.30 18.51
C ASN A 429 -16.16 -0.90 17.59
N HIS A 430 -15.52 -1.98 18.04
CA HIS A 430 -14.45 -2.65 17.28
C HIS A 430 -14.96 -3.88 16.51
N PRO A 431 -14.40 -4.17 15.32
CA PRO A 431 -14.68 -5.43 14.62
C PRO A 431 -14.12 -6.66 15.39
N PRO A 432 -14.70 -7.86 15.22
CA PRO A 432 -15.81 -8.19 14.33
C PRO A 432 -17.17 -7.77 14.92
N PHE A 433 -17.99 -7.10 14.09
CA PHE A 433 -19.33 -6.63 14.46
C PHE A 433 -20.35 -7.79 14.50
N LYS A 434 -20.25 -8.68 15.49
CA LYS A 434 -21.10 -9.88 15.62
C LYS A 434 -22.50 -9.56 16.17
N GLY A 435 -23.51 -10.32 15.72
CA GLY A 435 -24.89 -10.35 16.21
C GLY A 435 -25.93 -10.07 15.11
N VAL A 436 -27.02 -10.85 15.06
CA VAL A 436 -28.17 -10.60 14.16
C VAL A 436 -28.76 -9.23 14.48
N GLY A 437 -28.68 -8.28 13.53
CA GLY A 437 -29.10 -6.88 13.72
C GLY A 437 -28.15 -5.99 14.54
N GLY A 438 -27.34 -6.55 15.44
CA GLY A 438 -26.41 -5.81 16.29
C GLY A 438 -25.16 -5.26 15.58
N GLY A 439 -24.72 -5.91 14.50
CA GLY A 439 -23.56 -5.45 13.72
C GLY A 439 -23.83 -4.14 12.98
N HIS A 440 -25.04 -3.96 12.44
CA HIS A 440 -25.48 -2.71 11.80
C HIS A 440 -25.46 -1.55 12.79
N LEU A 441 -26.12 -1.71 13.95
CA LEU A 441 -26.24 -0.65 14.95
C LEU A 441 -24.87 -0.14 15.41
N LYS A 442 -23.93 -1.04 15.68
CA LYS A 442 -22.55 -0.70 16.08
C LYS A 442 -21.80 0.14 15.05
N LYS A 443 -21.96 -0.17 13.76
CA LYS A 443 -21.34 0.60 12.66
C LYS A 443 -21.95 2.00 12.56
N VAL A 444 -23.28 2.10 12.68
CA VAL A 444 -23.98 3.38 12.70
C VAL A 444 -23.61 4.23 13.92
N GLU A 445 -23.42 3.62 15.09
CA GLU A 445 -22.91 4.29 16.30
C GLU A 445 -21.52 4.89 16.06
N ASN A 446 -20.60 4.13 15.45
CA ASN A 446 -19.28 4.65 15.05
C ASN A 446 -19.40 5.84 14.09
N CYS A 447 -20.27 5.73 13.08
CA CYS A 447 -20.50 6.82 12.12
C CYS A 447 -21.09 8.06 12.78
N ASN A 448 -22.04 7.89 13.70
CA ASN A 448 -22.61 8.99 14.48
C ASN A 448 -21.53 9.69 15.33
N TYR A 449 -20.64 8.92 15.94
CA TYR A 449 -19.52 9.46 16.69
C TYR A 449 -18.54 10.22 15.79
N ALA A 450 -18.22 9.68 14.61
CA ALA A 450 -17.38 10.37 13.63
C ALA A 450 -17.97 11.71 13.17
N VAL A 451 -19.29 11.79 12.95
CA VAL A 451 -19.99 13.05 12.63
C VAL A 451 -19.97 14.01 13.82
N GLU A 452 -20.16 13.51 15.04
CA GLU A 452 -20.09 14.31 16.26
C GLU A 452 -18.71 14.95 16.44
N LEU A 453 -17.63 14.18 16.28
CA LEU A 453 -16.25 14.67 16.34
C LEU A 453 -16.03 15.78 15.31
N GLY A 454 -16.49 15.57 14.09
CA GLY A 454 -16.42 16.55 13.01
C GLY A 454 -17.07 17.88 13.40
N LYS A 455 -18.32 17.83 13.90
CA LYS A 455 -19.07 19.03 14.29
C LYS A 455 -18.50 19.72 15.54
N LYS A 456 -18.26 18.97 16.61
CA LYS A 456 -17.97 19.52 17.95
C LYS A 456 -16.50 19.75 18.23
N LYS A 457 -15.60 18.92 17.68
CA LYS A 457 -14.17 18.95 18.00
C LYS A 457 -13.34 19.49 16.85
N ALA A 458 -13.67 19.12 15.61
CA ALA A 458 -12.93 19.55 14.43
C ALA A 458 -13.47 20.85 13.79
N GLY A 459 -14.69 21.28 14.15
CA GLY A 459 -15.30 22.51 13.62
C GLY A 459 -15.77 22.40 12.17
N PHE A 460 -16.08 21.20 11.69
CA PHE A 460 -16.52 20.97 10.32
C PHE A 460 -17.96 21.41 10.09
N SER A 461 -18.21 21.96 8.90
CA SER A 461 -19.58 22.18 8.42
C SER A 461 -20.16 20.88 7.85
N LEU A 462 -20.89 20.17 8.70
CA LEU A 462 -21.54 18.89 8.38
C LEU A 462 -23.08 19.01 8.44
N VAL A 463 -23.63 20.12 7.95
CA VAL A 463 -25.07 20.36 7.91
C VAL A 463 -25.72 19.33 6.99
N GLY A 464 -26.73 18.62 7.49
CA GLY A 464 -27.42 17.57 6.73
C GLY A 464 -26.67 16.24 6.63
N ILE A 465 -25.51 16.07 7.29
CA ILE A 465 -24.81 14.78 7.39
C ILE A 465 -25.11 14.14 8.75
N ALA A 466 -25.64 12.92 8.71
CA ALA A 466 -25.85 12.01 9.83
C ALA A 466 -24.98 10.74 9.72
N GLY A 467 -24.86 9.97 10.79
CA GLY A 467 -24.10 8.72 10.76
C GLY A 467 -24.70 7.66 9.84
N GLN A 468 -26.02 7.68 9.64
CA GLN A 468 -26.70 6.78 8.71
C GLN A 468 -26.23 7.02 7.26
N ASP A 469 -26.02 8.28 6.85
CA ASP A 469 -25.56 8.61 5.50
C ASP A 469 -24.17 8.02 5.19
N LEU A 470 -23.29 8.01 6.18
CA LEU A 470 -21.95 7.41 6.06
C LEU A 470 -22.02 5.89 6.01
N TYR A 471 -22.86 5.29 6.85
CA TYR A 471 -23.08 3.84 6.86
C TYR A 471 -23.68 3.35 5.55
N ASP A 472 -24.66 4.08 5.00
CA ASP A 472 -25.30 3.77 3.71
C ASP A 472 -24.34 3.98 2.52
N GLY A 473 -23.17 4.60 2.74
CA GLY A 473 -22.19 4.87 1.70
C GLY A 473 -22.62 5.99 0.75
N ASN A 474 -23.36 7.00 1.24
CA ASN A 474 -23.80 8.11 0.39
C ASN A 474 -22.58 8.84 -0.20
N ALA A 475 -22.44 8.80 -1.53
CA ALA A 475 -21.26 9.28 -2.23
C ALA A 475 -20.94 10.76 -1.92
N THR A 476 -21.91 11.64 -2.10
CA THR A 476 -21.75 13.10 -1.92
C THR A 476 -21.39 13.46 -0.48
N LEU A 477 -22.09 12.87 0.50
CA LEU A 477 -21.90 13.20 1.92
C LEU A 477 -20.60 12.60 2.47
N THR A 478 -20.22 11.41 2.00
CA THR A 478 -18.95 10.77 2.35
C THR A 478 -17.77 11.57 1.80
N LEU A 479 -17.78 11.94 0.52
CA LEU A 479 -16.74 12.77 -0.08
C LEU A 479 -16.65 14.16 0.57
N ALA A 480 -17.79 14.75 0.97
CA ALA A 480 -17.81 16.03 1.68
C ALA A 480 -17.08 15.94 3.04
N LEU A 481 -17.30 14.87 3.82
CA LEU A 481 -16.58 14.65 5.08
C LEU A 481 -15.08 14.38 4.85
N VAL A 482 -14.75 13.51 3.91
CA VAL A 482 -13.35 13.18 3.58
C VAL A 482 -12.58 14.41 3.11
N TRP A 483 -13.22 15.29 2.32
CA TRP A 483 -12.66 16.58 1.96
C TRP A 483 -12.36 17.47 3.16
N GLN A 484 -13.27 17.57 4.14
CA GLN A 484 -13.04 18.38 5.35
C GLN A 484 -11.86 17.83 6.16
N LEU A 485 -11.73 16.50 6.26
CA LEU A 485 -10.58 15.85 6.89
C LEU A 485 -9.27 16.19 6.16
N MET A 486 -9.23 16.03 4.83
CA MET A 486 -8.05 16.34 4.03
C MET A 486 -7.67 17.83 4.09
N ARG A 487 -8.66 18.71 4.07
CA ARG A 487 -8.46 20.16 4.23
C ARG A 487 -7.84 20.48 5.58
N ARG A 488 -8.40 19.96 6.68
CA ARG A 488 -7.84 20.19 8.03
C ARG A 488 -6.44 19.60 8.16
N TYR A 489 -6.20 18.40 7.63
CA TYR A 489 -4.86 17.80 7.57
C TYR A 489 -3.85 18.75 6.92
N THR A 490 -4.21 19.30 5.76
CA THR A 490 -3.35 20.22 5.00
C THR A 490 -3.08 21.51 5.77
N LEU A 491 -4.09 22.06 6.46
CA LEU A 491 -3.95 23.27 7.26
C LEU A 491 -3.16 23.05 8.55
N ASN A 492 -3.28 21.89 9.20
CA ASN A 492 -2.47 21.54 10.37
C ASN A 492 -0.96 21.53 10.04
N VAL A 493 -0.59 21.11 8.82
CA VAL A 493 0.79 21.19 8.33
C VAL A 493 1.29 22.64 8.26
N LEU A 494 0.39 23.61 8.07
CA LEU A 494 0.70 25.04 8.08
C LEU A 494 0.69 25.64 9.50
N GLU A 495 -0.22 25.20 10.38
CA GLU A 495 -0.29 25.66 11.78
C GLU A 495 1.00 25.36 12.56
N ASP A 496 1.65 24.22 12.28
CA ASP A 496 2.96 23.87 12.86
C ASP A 496 4.11 24.81 12.40
N LEU A 497 3.85 25.71 11.45
CA LEU A 497 4.83 26.61 10.81
C LEU A 497 4.51 28.10 10.99
N GLY A 498 3.29 28.44 11.37
CA GLY A 498 2.88 29.80 11.71
C GLY A 498 2.94 30.01 13.22
N HIS A 499 3.21 31.23 13.68
CA HIS A 499 3.17 31.62 15.10
C HIS A 499 1.72 31.60 15.66
N GLY A 500 1.03 30.47 15.62
CA GLY A 500 -0.29 30.25 16.21
C GLY A 500 -1.47 30.87 15.45
N HIS A 501 -1.32 31.26 14.18
CA HIS A 501 -2.44 31.71 13.35
C HIS A 501 -3.11 30.54 12.64
N ILE A 502 -4.43 30.40 12.79
CA ILE A 502 -5.24 29.42 12.06
C ILE A 502 -5.14 29.77 10.57
N ALA A 503 -4.49 28.90 9.80
CA ALA A 503 -4.33 29.11 8.37
C ALA A 503 -5.69 29.00 7.67
N GLY A 504 -6.22 30.13 7.19
CA GLY A 504 -7.40 30.18 6.33
C GLY A 504 -7.04 30.37 4.86
N ASP A 505 -8.04 30.23 3.98
CA ASP A 505 -7.89 30.41 2.53
C ASP A 505 -7.27 31.78 2.18
N ASP A 506 -7.64 32.85 2.91
CA ASP A 506 -7.11 34.21 2.73
C ASP A 506 -5.60 34.32 3.00
N LEU A 507 -5.10 33.56 3.98
CA LEU A 507 -3.68 33.53 4.30
C LEU A 507 -2.89 32.91 3.15
N ILE A 508 -3.39 31.81 2.58
CA ILE A 508 -2.77 31.12 1.44
C ILE A 508 -2.76 32.07 0.23
N ILE A 509 -3.89 32.72 -0.07
CA ILE A 509 -3.99 33.68 -1.19
C ILE A 509 -3.02 34.85 -1.01
N SER A 510 -2.96 35.42 0.19
CA SER A 510 -2.03 36.50 0.53
C SER A 510 -0.57 36.07 0.35
N TRP A 511 -0.22 34.88 0.84
CA TRP A 511 1.11 34.31 0.67
C TRP A 511 1.46 34.09 -0.81
N VAL A 512 0.55 33.53 -1.60
CA VAL A 512 0.77 33.34 -3.05
C VAL A 512 1.02 34.67 -3.74
N ASN A 513 0.17 35.67 -3.51
CA ASN A 513 0.30 36.99 -4.14
C ASN A 513 1.58 37.71 -3.73
N LYS A 514 1.95 37.65 -2.45
CA LYS A 514 3.22 38.19 -1.96
C LYS A 514 4.40 37.52 -2.66
N THR A 515 4.36 36.19 -2.77
CA THR A 515 5.44 35.41 -3.38
C THR A 515 5.56 35.69 -4.89
N LEU A 516 4.44 35.86 -5.60
CA LEU A 516 4.42 36.28 -7.01
C LEU A 516 4.98 37.70 -7.20
N ALA A 517 4.63 38.64 -6.32
CA ALA A 517 5.14 40.01 -6.37
C ALA A 517 6.66 40.04 -6.12
N GLU A 518 7.16 39.30 -5.13
CA GLU A 518 8.59 39.11 -4.87
C GLU A 518 9.29 38.42 -6.06
N ALA A 519 8.57 37.61 -6.84
CA ALA A 519 9.02 37.03 -8.10
C ALA A 519 9.18 38.03 -9.26
N GLY A 520 8.69 39.25 -9.10
CA GLY A 520 8.59 40.23 -10.19
C GLY A 520 7.49 39.88 -11.20
N LYS A 521 6.51 39.04 -10.81
CA LYS A 521 5.36 38.69 -11.65
C LYS A 521 4.22 39.66 -11.34
N SER A 522 3.55 40.14 -12.39
CA SER A 522 2.40 41.05 -12.28
C SER A 522 1.07 40.34 -12.03
N SER A 523 1.03 39.01 -12.18
CA SER A 523 -0.15 38.18 -11.96
C SER A 523 -0.48 38.06 -10.47
N THR A 524 -1.77 38.11 -10.12
CA THR A 524 -2.28 37.88 -8.77
C THR A 524 -3.51 36.97 -8.81
N ILE A 525 -3.76 36.24 -7.72
CA ILE A 525 -4.99 35.47 -7.52
C ILE A 525 -5.93 36.17 -6.54
N LYS A 526 -7.22 36.14 -6.85
CA LYS A 526 -8.30 36.54 -5.93
C LYS A 526 -9.00 35.34 -5.29
N SER A 527 -8.86 34.16 -5.90
CA SER A 527 -9.44 32.90 -5.43
C SER A 527 -8.68 31.72 -6.06
N PHE A 528 -8.99 30.49 -5.63
CA PHE A 528 -8.44 29.27 -6.21
C PHE A 528 -9.13 28.84 -7.52
N LYS A 529 -10.05 29.65 -8.06
CA LYS A 529 -10.76 29.40 -9.33
C LYS A 529 -10.04 29.98 -10.56
N VAL A 530 -8.78 30.40 -10.43
CA VAL A 530 -8.08 31.15 -11.49
C VAL A 530 -7.22 30.23 -12.35
N SER A 531 -7.51 30.17 -13.65
CA SER A 531 -6.83 29.35 -14.66
C SER A 531 -5.37 29.75 -14.91
N ASP A 532 -5.06 31.03 -14.80
CA ASP A 532 -3.81 31.58 -15.38
C ASP A 532 -2.62 31.56 -14.40
N VAL A 533 -2.84 31.25 -13.12
CA VAL A 533 -1.81 31.43 -12.08
C VAL A 533 -1.21 30.11 -11.59
N CYS A 534 -1.89 28.98 -11.78
CA CYS A 534 -1.38 27.67 -11.37
C CYS A 534 -0.05 27.26 -12.04
N LEU A 535 0.25 27.85 -13.21
CA LEU A 535 1.50 27.61 -13.93
C LEU A 535 2.62 28.63 -13.62
N SER A 536 2.28 29.84 -13.13
CA SER A 536 3.24 30.93 -12.89
C SER A 536 3.74 31.06 -11.45
N VAL A 537 3.08 30.47 -10.46
CA VAL A 537 3.55 30.49 -9.04
C VAL A 537 4.85 29.69 -8.85
N GLN A 538 5.25 28.91 -9.85
CA GLN A 538 6.52 28.17 -9.84
C GLN A 538 7.75 29.08 -10.01
N ASP A 539 7.57 30.37 -10.28
CA ASP A 539 8.63 31.31 -10.68
C ASP A 539 9.56 31.79 -9.54
N LYS A 540 9.15 31.83 -8.26
CA LYS A 540 10.06 32.06 -7.10
C LYS A 540 9.66 31.43 -5.77
N ALA A 541 8.41 30.96 -5.58
CA ALA A 541 8.03 30.20 -4.37
C ALA A 541 8.83 28.89 -4.24
N ILE A 542 9.18 28.36 -5.41
CA ILE A 542 9.97 27.17 -5.64
C ILE A 542 11.36 27.67 -6.02
N ASN A 543 12.38 27.26 -5.27
CA ASN A 543 13.79 27.59 -5.51
C ASN A 543 14.11 27.67 -7.01
N THR A 544 14.37 28.89 -7.52
CA THR A 544 14.54 29.20 -8.95
C THR A 544 15.65 28.40 -9.63
N SER A 545 16.55 27.80 -8.85
CA SER A 545 17.62 26.92 -9.36
C SER A 545 17.14 25.53 -9.78
N ILE A 546 15.95 25.08 -9.37
CA ILE A 546 15.44 23.72 -9.63
C ILE A 546 14.51 23.69 -10.85
N VAL A 547 13.74 24.76 -11.07
CA VAL A 547 12.77 24.86 -12.17
C VAL A 547 13.50 25.21 -13.46
N LYS A 548 13.33 24.39 -14.49
CA LYS A 548 13.87 24.64 -15.84
C LYS A 548 12.78 25.26 -16.71
N PHE A 549 12.72 26.58 -16.72
CA PHE A 549 11.68 27.34 -17.44
C PHE A 549 11.65 27.09 -18.95
N GLU A 550 12.77 26.67 -19.54
CA GLU A 550 12.86 26.20 -20.93
C GLU A 550 11.96 25.01 -21.26
N LEU A 551 11.52 24.24 -20.25
CA LEU A 551 10.64 23.09 -20.41
C LEU A 551 9.15 23.43 -20.28
N VAL A 552 8.82 24.67 -19.89
CA VAL A 552 7.46 25.17 -19.71
C VAL A 552 7.02 25.89 -20.97
N LYS A 553 5.97 25.39 -21.61
CA LYS A 553 5.41 26.04 -22.81
C LYS A 553 4.65 27.30 -22.41
N THR A 554 4.80 28.38 -23.18
CA THR A 554 4.14 29.68 -22.94
C THR A 554 3.42 30.18 -24.20
N GLY A 555 2.54 31.18 -24.06
CA GLY A 555 1.76 31.74 -25.17
C GLY A 555 0.37 31.09 -25.31
N THR A 556 -0.10 30.90 -26.53
CA THR A 556 -1.37 30.20 -26.81
C THR A 556 -1.14 28.69 -26.65
N LEU A 557 -1.64 28.13 -25.55
CA LEU A 557 -1.45 26.74 -25.18
C LEU A 557 -2.64 25.87 -25.62
N SER A 558 -2.35 24.74 -26.26
CA SER A 558 -3.33 23.66 -26.41
C SER A 558 -3.65 23.00 -25.06
N ASP A 559 -4.72 22.22 -24.98
CA ASP A 559 -5.05 21.49 -23.75
C ASP A 559 -4.00 20.45 -23.38
N GLU A 560 -3.34 19.85 -24.39
CA GLU A 560 -2.18 18.98 -24.19
C GLU A 560 -0.98 19.75 -23.61
N ASP A 561 -0.73 20.98 -24.06
CA ASP A 561 0.34 21.82 -23.50
C ASP A 561 0.07 22.20 -22.05
N LYS A 562 -1.19 22.53 -21.72
CA LYS A 562 -1.61 22.82 -20.34
C LYS A 562 -1.42 21.59 -19.45
N LEU A 563 -1.82 20.41 -19.93
CA LEU A 563 -1.67 19.14 -19.20
C LEU A 563 -0.19 18.80 -18.99
N ASN A 564 0.65 18.97 -20.00
CA ASN A 564 2.09 18.74 -19.91
C ASN A 564 2.77 19.73 -18.93
N ASN A 565 2.35 20.99 -18.92
CA ASN A 565 2.83 21.95 -17.94
C ASN A 565 2.35 21.59 -16.51
N ALA A 566 1.11 21.10 -16.35
CA ALA A 566 0.57 20.66 -15.06
C ALA A 566 1.30 19.41 -14.51
N LYS A 567 1.60 18.42 -15.37
CA LYS A 567 2.42 17.24 -15.03
C LYS A 567 3.79 17.64 -14.51
N TYR A 568 4.45 18.57 -15.22
CA TYR A 568 5.73 19.15 -14.80
C TYR A 568 5.59 19.85 -13.44
N ALA A 569 4.55 20.66 -13.29
CA ALA A 569 4.34 21.46 -12.09
C ALA A 569 4.16 20.61 -10.82
N ILE A 570 3.35 19.56 -10.90
CA ILE A 570 3.10 18.65 -9.76
C ILE A 570 4.38 17.87 -9.41
N SER A 571 5.09 17.38 -10.42
CA SER A 571 6.35 16.65 -10.20
C SER A 571 7.40 17.55 -9.56
N MET A 572 7.49 18.81 -9.97
CA MET A 572 8.36 19.82 -9.35
C MET A 572 7.97 20.10 -7.90
N ALA A 573 6.68 20.24 -7.59
CA ALA A 573 6.21 20.41 -6.22
C ALA A 573 6.61 19.21 -5.33
N ARG A 574 6.45 17.98 -5.83
CA ARG A 574 6.89 16.76 -5.13
C ARG A 574 8.41 16.71 -4.95
N LYS A 575 9.18 17.10 -5.97
CA LYS A 575 10.65 17.15 -5.94
C LYS A 575 11.20 18.06 -4.84
N ILE A 576 10.58 19.22 -4.63
CA ILE A 576 11.00 20.15 -3.55
C ILE A 576 10.55 19.73 -2.16
N GLY A 577 9.73 18.67 -2.05
CA GLY A 577 9.26 18.11 -0.78
C GLY A 577 7.80 18.42 -0.43
N ALA A 578 7.00 18.99 -1.35
CA ALA A 578 5.58 19.22 -1.09
C ALA A 578 4.77 17.92 -1.29
N LYS A 579 3.93 17.59 -0.30
CA LYS A 579 3.09 16.38 -0.30
C LYS A 579 1.79 16.60 -1.10
N VAL A 580 1.92 16.68 -2.42
CA VAL A 580 0.81 16.98 -3.33
C VAL A 580 0.15 15.70 -3.85
N TYR A 581 -1.15 15.55 -3.58
CA TYR A 581 -2.01 14.45 -4.05
C TYR A 581 -2.82 14.79 -5.30
N ALA A 582 -2.96 16.07 -5.63
CA ALA A 582 -3.68 16.53 -6.80
C ALA A 582 -3.13 15.93 -8.10
N LEU A 583 -4.01 15.77 -9.08
CA LEU A 583 -3.70 15.26 -10.41
C LEU A 583 -3.44 16.42 -11.39
N PRO A 584 -2.70 16.20 -12.49
CA PRO A 584 -2.47 17.23 -13.51
C PRO A 584 -3.75 17.84 -14.05
N GLU A 585 -4.79 17.04 -14.23
CA GLU A 585 -6.07 17.49 -14.76
C GLU A 585 -6.80 18.43 -13.78
N ASP A 586 -6.60 18.27 -12.46
CA ASP A 586 -7.16 19.18 -11.45
C ASP A 586 -6.63 20.62 -11.62
N LEU A 587 -5.40 20.77 -12.11
CA LEU A 587 -4.82 22.08 -12.42
C LEU A 587 -5.36 22.65 -13.73
N VAL A 588 -5.51 21.82 -14.76
CA VAL A 588 -6.02 22.24 -16.07
C VAL A 588 -7.48 22.69 -15.99
N GLU A 589 -8.29 21.96 -15.22
CA GLU A 589 -9.70 22.26 -15.01
C GLU A 589 -9.96 23.23 -13.85
N VAL A 590 -8.91 23.62 -13.13
CA VAL A 590 -8.97 24.60 -12.05
C VAL A 590 -9.91 24.15 -10.92
N ASN A 591 -9.74 22.91 -10.45
CA ASN A 591 -10.48 22.38 -9.31
C ASN A 591 -10.09 23.14 -8.04
N PRO A 592 -10.96 23.99 -7.46
CA PRO A 592 -10.56 24.93 -6.41
C PRO A 592 -10.10 24.23 -5.13
N LYS A 593 -10.68 23.06 -4.83
CA LYS A 593 -10.28 22.22 -3.67
C LYS A 593 -8.83 21.76 -3.83
N MET A 594 -8.51 21.19 -4.99
CA MET A 594 -7.19 20.63 -5.25
C MET A 594 -6.13 21.72 -5.43
N VAL A 595 -6.46 22.82 -6.11
CA VAL A 595 -5.58 24.00 -6.25
C VAL A 595 -5.21 24.58 -4.89
N MET A 596 -6.17 24.71 -3.97
CA MET A 596 -5.89 25.18 -2.61
C MET A 596 -4.89 24.26 -1.89
N THR A 597 -5.08 22.94 -1.96
CA THR A 597 -4.17 22.00 -1.27
C THR A 597 -2.74 22.07 -1.84
N ILE A 598 -2.59 22.26 -3.16
CA ILE A 598 -1.27 22.47 -3.78
C ILE A 598 -0.58 23.71 -3.19
N PHE A 599 -1.26 24.87 -3.17
CA PHE A 599 -0.66 26.09 -2.64
C PHE A 599 -0.38 26.01 -1.15
N ALA A 600 -1.26 25.38 -0.37
CA ALA A 600 -1.02 25.13 1.05
C ALA A 600 0.23 24.25 1.26
N CYS A 601 0.38 23.16 0.51
CA CYS A 601 1.58 22.32 0.60
C CYS A 601 2.86 23.06 0.18
N LEU A 602 2.79 23.91 -0.86
CA LEU A 602 3.90 24.75 -1.30
C LEU A 602 4.28 25.79 -0.23
N MET A 603 3.28 26.46 0.35
CA MET A 603 3.46 27.41 1.45
C MET A 603 4.13 26.75 2.66
N GLY A 604 3.64 25.58 3.08
CA GLY A 604 4.24 24.83 4.17
C GLY A 604 5.69 24.44 3.92
N ARG A 605 6.07 24.23 2.65
CA ARG A 605 7.48 23.98 2.31
C ARG A 605 8.31 25.27 2.29
N GLY A 606 7.74 26.36 1.76
CA GLY A 606 8.39 27.67 1.67
C GLY A 606 8.71 28.27 3.03
N MET A 607 7.78 28.17 3.99
CA MET A 607 7.98 28.70 5.35
C MET A 607 9.06 27.95 6.15
N LYS A 608 9.31 26.67 5.86
CA LYS A 608 10.41 25.89 6.49
C LYS A 608 11.83 26.33 6.09
N LYS A 609 11.97 27.21 5.09
CA LYS A 609 13.27 27.69 4.60
C LYS A 609 13.69 29.05 5.17
N VAL A 610 12.84 29.68 5.98
CA VAL A 610 13.11 30.96 6.65
C VAL A 610 13.79 30.74 7.99
#